data_AF-U2R0S4-F1
#
_entry.id   AF-U2R0S4-F1
#
_cell.length_a   1.000
_cell.length_b   1.000
_cell.length_c   1.000
_cell.angle_alpha   90.00
_cell.angle_beta   90.00
_cell.angle_gamma   90.00
#
_symmetry.space_group_name_H-M   'P 1'
#
loop_
_entity.id
_entity.type
_entity.pdbx_description
1 polymer ?
#
loop_
_entity_poly.entity_id
_entity_poly.type
_entity_poly.pdbx_seq_one_letter_code
_entity_poly.pdbx_strand_id
1 'polypeptide(L)'
;MFEDLFQYKRVNLEKLEPFGFIKNEDIYRYEIDILDCEFHLVVTIDTNLKLDTTLIEKTTQEEYILYKTHASGEYVGKIRDAVKSVLQDILDQCYYQSLFMSEQAQNIIEYVRKTYGDELEFLWDKYPRNAIFRHQENKKWYGAMLSVSKRKLGISSDEIVEILDLRNSFEKVEKIVDHKKYYPGWHMNKKYWYTIILDGAISLKDIYKCIDESYQMTK
;
A
#
# COMPACT_ATOMS: atom_id res chain seq x y z
N MET A 1 -8.19 -15.95 -6.69
CA MET A 1 -9.49 -15.64 -7.37
C MET A 1 -9.91 -14.20 -7.15
N PHE A 2 -9.90 -13.67 -5.91
CA PHE A 2 -10.34 -12.28 -5.63
C PHE A 2 -9.20 -11.27 -5.37
N GLU A 3 -7.94 -11.72 -5.36
CA GLU A 3 -6.77 -10.90 -4.99
C GLU A 3 -6.65 -9.63 -5.85
N ASP A 4 -6.97 -9.72 -7.14
CA ASP A 4 -6.91 -8.58 -8.06
C ASP A 4 -7.87 -7.44 -7.67
N LEU A 5 -8.96 -7.71 -6.94
CA LEU A 5 -9.90 -6.68 -6.49
C LEU A 5 -9.29 -5.70 -5.48
N PHE A 6 -8.24 -6.14 -4.77
CA PHE A 6 -7.55 -5.41 -3.72
C PHE A 6 -6.25 -4.77 -4.19
N GLN A 7 -5.90 -4.93 -5.47
CA GLN A 7 -4.69 -4.34 -6.03
C GLN A 7 -4.73 -2.81 -5.90
N TYR A 8 -3.68 -2.23 -5.32
CA TYR A 8 -3.56 -0.78 -5.08
C TYR A 8 -4.64 -0.19 -4.15
N LYS A 9 -5.23 -1.03 -3.29
CA LYS A 9 -6.20 -0.60 -2.29
C LYS A 9 -5.70 -0.94 -0.90
N ARG A 10 -5.88 -0.02 0.03
CA ARG A 10 -5.59 -0.24 1.45
C ARG A 10 -6.86 -0.16 2.27
N VAL A 11 -6.94 -1.00 3.28
CA VAL A 11 -8.02 -0.95 4.26
C VAL A 11 -7.86 0.27 5.16
N ASN A 12 -8.97 0.96 5.40
CA ASN A 12 -9.13 1.94 6.46
C ASN A 12 -9.75 1.22 7.67
N LEU A 13 -8.92 0.94 8.67
CA LEU A 13 -9.32 0.20 9.88
C LEU A 13 -10.45 0.90 10.65
N GLU A 14 -10.50 2.23 10.63
CA GLU A 14 -11.53 3.02 11.32
C GLU A 14 -12.92 2.81 10.71
N LYS A 15 -13.00 2.31 9.46
CA LYS A 15 -14.26 2.06 8.76
C LYS A 15 -14.76 0.62 8.87
N LEU A 16 -13.94 -0.31 9.36
CA LEU A 16 -14.31 -1.73 9.45
C LEU A 16 -15.46 -1.95 10.45
N GLU A 17 -15.33 -1.46 11.68
CA GLU A 17 -16.40 -1.61 12.69
C GLU A 17 -17.70 -0.89 12.28
N PRO A 18 -17.68 0.35 11.77
CA PRO A 18 -18.88 1.00 11.22
C PRO A 18 -19.55 0.23 10.06
N PHE A 19 -18.78 -0.50 9.25
CA PHE A 19 -19.32 -1.35 8.18
C PHE A 19 -20.02 -2.60 8.73
N GLY A 20 -19.60 -3.07 9.91
CA GLY A 20 -20.17 -4.26 10.56
C GLY A 20 -19.15 -5.35 10.89
N PHE A 21 -17.85 -5.12 10.69
CA PHE A 21 -16.83 -6.03 11.19
C PHE A 21 -16.78 -6.00 12.72
N ILE A 22 -16.57 -7.16 13.32
CA ILE A 22 -16.32 -7.32 14.75
C ILE A 22 -14.84 -7.64 14.93
N LYS A 23 -14.15 -6.88 15.78
CA LYS A 23 -12.76 -7.13 16.14
C LYS A 23 -12.69 -8.20 17.23
N ASN A 24 -12.09 -9.36 16.90
CA ASN A 24 -11.83 -10.45 17.82
C ASN A 24 -10.32 -10.64 17.94
N GLU A 25 -9.76 -10.28 19.10
CA GLU A 25 -8.31 -10.28 19.33
C GLU A 25 -7.56 -9.51 18.22
N ASP A 26 -6.88 -10.25 17.35
CA ASP A 26 -5.98 -9.79 16.30
C ASP A 26 -6.62 -9.85 14.89
N ILE A 27 -7.91 -10.18 14.78
CA ILE A 27 -8.62 -10.38 13.51
C ILE A 27 -9.91 -9.57 13.47
N TYR A 28 -10.19 -8.94 12.34
CA TYR A 28 -11.52 -8.39 12.04
C TYR A 28 -12.36 -9.43 11.31
N ARG A 29 -13.59 -9.64 11.74
CA ARG A 29 -14.51 -10.64 11.17
C ARG A 29 -15.86 -10.03 10.80
N TYR A 30 -16.30 -10.26 9.58
CA TYR A 30 -17.61 -9.87 9.07
C TYR A 30 -18.34 -11.12 8.57
N GLU A 31 -19.63 -11.23 8.86
CA GLU A 31 -20.45 -12.39 8.51
C GLU A 31 -21.74 -11.95 7.86
N ILE A 32 -22.15 -12.64 6.79
CA ILE A 32 -23.39 -12.38 6.08
C ILE A 32 -23.91 -13.64 5.38
N ASP A 33 -25.22 -13.81 5.35
CA ASP A 33 -25.86 -14.84 4.53
C ASP A 33 -26.07 -14.33 3.10
N ILE A 34 -25.75 -15.16 2.11
CA ILE A 34 -25.87 -14.85 0.68
C ILE A 34 -26.69 -15.90 -0.06
N LEU A 35 -27.16 -15.56 -1.28
CA LEU A 35 -27.97 -16.44 -2.14
C LEU A 35 -29.19 -17.01 -1.39
N ASP A 36 -30.13 -16.13 -1.01
CA ASP A 36 -31.37 -16.52 -0.31
C ASP A 36 -31.13 -17.35 0.97
N CYS A 37 -30.03 -17.03 1.66
CA CYS A 37 -29.57 -17.71 2.88
C CYS A 37 -29.15 -19.18 2.67
N GLU A 38 -28.78 -19.60 1.46
CA GLU A 38 -28.18 -20.92 1.23
C GLU A 38 -26.76 -21.01 1.79
N PHE A 39 -26.00 -19.91 1.74
CA PHE A 39 -24.62 -19.86 2.17
C PHE A 39 -24.38 -18.80 3.23
N HIS A 40 -23.51 -19.14 4.18
CA HIS A 40 -22.97 -18.22 5.16
C HIS A 40 -21.54 -17.84 4.77
N LEU A 41 -21.34 -16.56 4.43
CA LEU A 41 -20.06 -15.99 4.07
C LEU A 41 -19.42 -15.35 5.29
N VAL A 42 -18.20 -15.77 5.59
CA VAL A 42 -17.33 -15.18 6.58
C VAL A 42 -16.19 -14.46 5.85
N VAL A 43 -15.98 -13.19 6.16
CA VAL A 43 -14.84 -12.39 5.68
C VAL A 43 -13.94 -12.06 6.87
N THR A 44 -12.65 -12.28 6.73
CA THR A 44 -11.66 -12.01 7.78
C THR A 44 -10.55 -11.10 7.27
N ILE A 45 -10.03 -10.24 8.13
CA ILE A 45 -8.82 -9.43 7.87
C ILE A 45 -7.85 -9.65 9.02
N ASP A 46 -6.66 -10.17 8.71
CA ASP A 46 -5.62 -10.49 9.70
C ASP A 46 -4.75 -9.27 10.08
N THR A 47 -3.79 -9.50 10.97
CA THR A 47 -2.81 -8.48 11.42
C THR A 47 -1.90 -7.96 10.32
N ASN A 48 -1.71 -8.73 9.24
CA ASN A 48 -0.97 -8.31 8.05
C ASN A 48 -1.88 -7.55 7.06
N LEU A 49 -3.11 -7.22 7.46
CA LEU A 49 -4.13 -6.56 6.64
C LEU A 49 -4.53 -7.39 5.40
N LYS A 50 -4.35 -8.71 5.45
CA LYS A 50 -4.74 -9.63 4.39
C LYS A 50 -6.19 -10.06 4.60
N LEU A 51 -7.00 -9.89 3.56
CA LEU A 51 -8.38 -10.36 3.53
C LEU A 51 -8.45 -11.82 3.06
N ASP A 52 -9.25 -12.63 3.75
CA ASP A 52 -9.66 -13.97 3.29
C ASP A 52 -11.16 -14.21 3.51
N THR A 53 -11.71 -15.20 2.83
CA THR A 53 -13.12 -15.56 2.91
C THR A 53 -13.33 -17.04 3.22
N THR A 54 -14.35 -17.40 3.99
CA THR A 54 -14.82 -18.79 4.15
C THR A 54 -16.29 -18.83 3.81
N LEU A 55 -16.72 -19.81 3.04
CA LEU A 55 -18.11 -19.95 2.62
C LEU A 55 -18.64 -21.29 3.13
N ILE A 56 -19.69 -21.28 3.91
CA ILE A 56 -20.29 -22.47 4.52
C ILE A 56 -21.67 -22.67 3.90
N GLU A 57 -21.94 -23.86 3.35
CA GLU A 57 -23.27 -24.22 2.89
C GLU A 57 -24.14 -24.60 4.08
N LYS A 58 -25.28 -23.92 4.28
CA LYS A 58 -26.07 -24.08 5.51
C LYS A 58 -26.79 -25.42 5.61
N THR A 59 -27.11 -26.05 4.49
CA THR A 59 -27.78 -27.37 4.49
C THR A 59 -26.84 -28.48 4.93
N THR A 60 -25.61 -28.47 4.43
CA THR A 60 -24.60 -29.49 4.71
C THR A 60 -23.76 -29.16 5.94
N GLN A 61 -23.68 -27.88 6.32
CA GLN A 61 -22.74 -27.33 7.30
C GLN A 61 -21.27 -27.55 6.90
N GLU A 62 -21.02 -27.74 5.61
CA GLU A 62 -19.68 -27.96 5.07
C GLU A 62 -19.14 -26.70 4.38
N GLU A 63 -17.80 -26.57 4.37
CA GLU A 63 -17.15 -25.48 3.64
C GLU A 63 -17.24 -25.73 2.13
N TYR A 64 -17.80 -24.76 1.41
CA TYR A 64 -17.86 -24.78 -0.04
C TYR A 64 -16.59 -24.15 -0.62
N ILE A 65 -15.65 -24.97 -1.12
CA ILE A 65 -14.34 -24.48 -1.58
C ILE A 65 -14.27 -24.08 -3.07
N LEU A 66 -15.23 -24.53 -3.89
CA LEU A 66 -15.11 -24.43 -5.36
C LEU A 66 -15.09 -22.98 -5.88
N TYR A 67 -15.66 -22.03 -5.13
CA TYR A 67 -15.62 -20.62 -5.49
C TYR A 67 -14.18 -20.05 -5.48
N LYS A 68 -13.26 -20.63 -4.71
CA LYS A 68 -11.82 -20.26 -4.69
C LYS A 68 -10.97 -20.97 -5.74
N THR A 69 -11.48 -22.00 -6.42
CA THR A 69 -10.73 -22.79 -7.41
C THR A 69 -11.00 -22.35 -8.84
N HIS A 70 -10.41 -23.03 -9.82
CA HIS A 70 -10.70 -22.84 -11.26
C HIS A 70 -11.93 -23.61 -11.74
N ALA A 71 -12.76 -24.17 -10.84
CA ALA A 71 -13.99 -24.86 -11.24
C ALA A 71 -14.88 -23.95 -12.10
N SER A 72 -15.57 -24.50 -13.09
CA SER A 72 -16.43 -23.74 -13.99
C SER A 72 -17.83 -24.36 -14.01
N GLY A 73 -18.86 -23.51 -14.00
CA GLY A 73 -20.25 -23.91 -14.02
C GLY A 73 -21.15 -22.75 -13.63
N GLU A 74 -22.41 -22.79 -14.04
CA GLU A 74 -23.37 -21.71 -13.77
C GLU A 74 -23.56 -21.49 -12.26
N TYR A 75 -23.69 -22.57 -11.50
CA TYR A 75 -23.90 -22.52 -10.05
C TYR A 75 -22.71 -21.91 -9.30
N VAL A 76 -21.49 -22.39 -9.54
CA VAL A 76 -20.27 -21.81 -8.94
C VAL A 76 -20.02 -20.37 -9.41
N GLY A 77 -20.45 -20.02 -10.63
CA GLY A 77 -20.45 -18.66 -11.14
C GLY A 77 -21.32 -17.72 -10.30
N LYS A 78 -22.59 -18.10 -10.06
CA LYS A 78 -23.54 -17.36 -9.21
C LYS A 78 -22.99 -17.15 -7.80
N ILE A 79 -22.37 -18.17 -7.21
CA ILE A 79 -21.73 -18.06 -5.89
C ILE A 79 -20.58 -17.04 -5.90
N ARG A 80 -19.72 -17.09 -6.93
CA ARG A 80 -18.62 -16.12 -7.05
C ARG A 80 -19.12 -14.70 -7.22
N ASP A 81 -20.18 -14.49 -8.01
CA ASP A 81 -20.76 -13.17 -8.21
C ASP A 81 -21.35 -12.63 -6.90
N ALA A 82 -22.04 -13.47 -6.12
CA ALA A 82 -22.57 -13.09 -4.81
C ALA A 82 -21.45 -12.73 -3.81
N VAL A 83 -20.40 -13.55 -3.72
CA VAL A 83 -19.23 -13.24 -2.88
C VAL A 83 -18.55 -11.96 -3.36
N LYS A 84 -18.37 -11.79 -4.67
CA LYS A 84 -17.75 -10.60 -5.25
C LYS A 84 -18.54 -9.33 -4.95
N SER A 85 -19.88 -9.38 -4.95
CA SER A 85 -20.73 -8.25 -4.57
C SER A 85 -20.43 -7.79 -3.14
N VAL A 86 -20.39 -8.72 -2.18
CA VAL A 86 -20.06 -8.41 -0.79
C VAL A 86 -18.65 -7.81 -0.67
N LEU A 87 -17.66 -8.42 -1.34
CA LEU A 87 -16.30 -7.88 -1.34
C LEU A 87 -16.20 -6.50 -1.97
N GLN A 88 -17.00 -6.21 -3.00
CA GLN A 88 -17.06 -4.91 -3.64
C GLN A 88 -17.63 -3.84 -2.69
N ASP A 89 -18.68 -4.14 -1.94
CA ASP A 89 -19.24 -3.22 -0.93
C ASP A 89 -18.21 -2.91 0.17
N ILE A 90 -17.48 -3.93 0.63
CA ILE A 90 -16.38 -3.76 1.59
C ILE A 90 -15.30 -2.87 1.00
N LEU A 91 -14.92 -3.09 -0.26
CA LEU A 91 -13.91 -2.27 -0.95
C LEU A 91 -14.35 -0.81 -1.06
N ASP A 92 -15.59 -0.55 -1.45
CA ASP A 92 -16.05 0.81 -1.69
C ASP A 92 -16.20 1.61 -0.40
N GLN A 93 -16.52 0.94 0.71
CA GLN A 93 -16.73 1.60 1.99
C GLN A 93 -15.48 1.61 2.87
N CYS A 94 -14.75 0.49 2.94
CA CYS A 94 -13.66 0.29 3.88
C CYS A 94 -12.27 0.45 3.27
N TYR A 95 -12.13 0.53 1.94
CA TYR A 95 -10.82 0.68 1.30
C TYR A 95 -10.66 2.06 0.66
N TYR A 96 -9.41 2.46 0.48
CA TYR A 96 -9.03 3.64 -0.30
C TYR A 96 -7.93 3.28 -1.29
N GLN A 97 -7.88 4.01 -2.40
CA GLN A 97 -6.83 3.86 -3.38
C GLN A 97 -5.50 4.31 -2.78
N SER A 98 -4.49 3.44 -2.81
CA SER A 98 -3.12 3.80 -2.45
C SER A 98 -2.14 3.25 -3.46
N LEU A 99 -1.32 4.14 -4.00
CA LEU A 99 -0.27 3.80 -4.96
C LEU A 99 1.03 3.38 -4.27
N PHE A 100 1.11 3.61 -2.95
CA PHE A 100 2.18 3.17 -2.07
C PHE A 100 1.62 2.30 -0.93
N MET A 101 2.09 1.07 -0.82
CA MET A 101 1.57 -0.02 0.01
C MET A 101 2.48 -0.39 1.19
N SER A 102 3.72 0.10 1.28
CA SER A 102 4.53 -0.15 2.48
C SER A 102 4.01 0.66 3.67
N GLU A 103 4.14 0.10 4.88
CA GLU A 103 3.82 0.81 6.12
C GLU A 103 4.68 2.08 6.27
N GLN A 104 5.96 2.00 5.86
CA GLN A 104 6.86 3.14 5.89
C GLN A 104 6.39 4.26 4.96
N ALA A 105 5.99 3.95 3.72
CA ALA A 105 5.47 4.94 2.79
C ALA A 105 4.25 5.67 3.35
N GLN A 106 3.30 4.94 3.95
CA GLN A 106 2.11 5.57 4.55
C GLN A 106 2.46 6.50 5.71
N ASN A 107 3.35 6.04 6.59
CA ASN A 107 3.86 6.83 7.69
C ASN A 107 4.58 8.11 7.20
N ILE A 108 5.35 8.02 6.10
CA ILE A 108 6.02 9.16 5.47
C ILE A 108 4.99 10.14 4.88
N ILE A 109 3.99 9.66 4.14
CA ILE A 109 2.94 10.51 3.55
C ILE A 109 2.19 11.26 4.66
N GLU A 110 1.82 10.55 5.71
CA GLU A 110 1.11 11.13 6.86
C GLU A 110 1.98 12.12 7.64
N TYR A 111 3.27 11.80 7.80
CA TYR A 111 4.24 12.71 8.42
C TYR A 111 4.38 14.01 7.64
N VAL A 112 4.53 13.93 6.31
CA VAL A 112 4.66 15.10 5.44
C VAL A 112 3.39 15.95 5.47
N ARG A 113 2.21 15.32 5.39
CA ARG A 113 0.91 16.00 5.54
C ARG A 113 0.80 16.73 6.87
N LYS A 114 1.10 16.07 7.99
CA LYS A 114 0.97 16.65 9.34
C LYS A 114 2.00 17.75 9.62
N THR A 115 3.24 17.56 9.17
CA THR A 115 4.35 18.47 9.49
C THR A 115 4.39 19.68 8.54
N TYR A 116 4.15 19.46 7.25
CA TYR A 116 4.33 20.47 6.20
C TYR A 116 3.04 20.91 5.51
N GLY A 117 1.94 20.16 5.69
CA GLY A 117 0.69 20.42 4.98
C GLY A 117 0.73 20.05 3.49
N ASP A 118 1.77 19.34 3.06
CA ASP A 118 1.96 18.93 1.67
C ASP A 118 1.36 17.54 1.41
N GLU A 119 0.88 17.34 0.18
CA GLU A 119 0.37 16.07 -0.34
C GLU A 119 1.27 15.55 -1.46
N LEU A 120 1.11 14.27 -1.80
CA LEU A 120 1.73 13.71 -3.00
C LEU A 120 1.15 14.36 -4.27
N GLU A 121 2.03 14.81 -5.15
CA GLU A 121 1.68 15.29 -6.49
C GLU A 121 2.09 14.26 -7.55
N PHE A 122 1.13 13.86 -8.40
CA PHE A 122 1.34 12.85 -9.45
C PHE A 122 1.47 13.55 -10.81
N LEU A 123 2.67 13.58 -11.35
CA LEU A 123 3.00 14.34 -12.56
C LEU A 123 2.92 13.52 -13.85
N TRP A 124 2.80 12.20 -13.75
CA TRP A 124 2.98 11.29 -14.87
C TRP A 124 1.89 10.23 -14.95
N ASP A 125 0.92 10.42 -15.85
CA ASP A 125 -0.19 9.47 -16.06
C ASP A 125 0.29 8.06 -16.42
N LYS A 126 1.40 7.96 -17.17
CA LYS A 126 2.01 6.67 -17.55
C LYS A 126 2.73 5.97 -16.40
N TYR A 127 3.04 6.69 -15.33
CA TYR A 127 3.77 6.18 -14.18
C TYR A 127 3.04 6.57 -12.89
N PRO A 128 1.86 5.99 -12.64
CA PRO A 128 1.02 6.37 -11.50
C PRO A 128 1.71 6.09 -10.15
N ARG A 129 2.71 5.21 -10.11
CA ARG A 129 3.53 4.95 -8.92
C ARG A 129 4.74 5.86 -8.78
N ASN A 130 4.71 7.03 -9.41
CA ASN A 130 5.70 8.08 -9.25
C ASN A 130 4.98 9.33 -8.75
N ALA A 131 5.41 9.82 -7.60
CA ALA A 131 4.86 11.00 -6.97
C ALA A 131 5.96 11.84 -6.35
N ILE A 132 5.68 13.12 -6.16
CA ILE A 132 6.65 14.07 -5.60
C ILE A 132 6.05 14.82 -4.42
N PHE A 133 6.93 15.24 -3.53
CA PHE A 133 6.66 16.24 -2.51
C PHE A 133 7.30 17.56 -2.93
N ARG A 134 6.54 18.65 -2.83
CA ARG A 134 6.93 19.98 -3.34
C ARG A 134 6.44 21.06 -2.41
N HIS A 135 7.29 22.05 -2.15
CA HIS A 135 6.89 23.24 -1.42
C HIS A 135 5.78 24.00 -2.16
N GLN A 136 4.72 24.37 -1.44
CA GLN A 136 3.65 25.18 -2.03
C GLN A 136 4.14 26.58 -2.47
N GLU A 137 5.08 27.17 -1.74
CA GLU A 137 5.55 28.55 -1.97
C GLU A 137 6.48 28.65 -3.18
N ASN A 138 7.58 27.89 -3.19
CA ASN A 138 8.65 28.05 -4.18
C ASN A 138 8.64 26.99 -5.31
N LYS A 139 7.70 26.03 -5.25
CA LYS A 139 7.49 24.93 -6.20
C LYS A 139 8.70 24.00 -6.41
N LYS A 140 9.73 24.07 -5.58
CA LYS A 140 10.87 23.14 -5.61
C LYS A 140 10.49 21.81 -4.96
N TRP A 141 11.03 20.73 -5.52
CA TRP A 141 10.84 19.38 -5.00
C TRP A 141 11.85 19.12 -3.90
N TYR A 142 11.38 18.49 -2.83
CA TYR A 142 12.21 18.04 -1.71
C TYR A 142 12.10 16.54 -1.47
N GLY A 143 11.15 15.86 -2.12
CA GLY A 143 11.06 14.41 -2.07
C GLY A 143 10.41 13.85 -3.31
N ALA A 144 10.73 12.60 -3.64
CA ALA A 144 10.01 11.84 -4.64
C ALA A 144 9.83 10.39 -4.17
N MET A 145 8.60 9.88 -4.26
CA MET A 145 8.28 8.50 -3.95
C MET A 145 8.02 7.73 -5.25
N LEU A 146 8.67 6.57 -5.41
CA LEU A 146 8.55 5.76 -6.62
C LEU A 146 8.47 4.26 -6.30
N SER A 147 7.92 3.47 -7.22
CA SER A 147 8.07 2.00 -7.22
C SER A 147 9.06 1.54 -8.28
N VAL A 148 10.12 0.82 -7.89
CA VAL A 148 11.19 0.40 -8.80
C VAL A 148 11.65 -1.02 -8.51
N SER A 149 12.20 -1.71 -9.51
CA SER A 149 12.87 -2.99 -9.29
C SER A 149 14.20 -2.79 -8.55
N LYS A 150 14.51 -3.64 -7.56
CA LYS A 150 15.81 -3.67 -6.87
C LYS A 150 17.01 -3.74 -7.82
N ARG A 151 16.87 -4.42 -8.97
CA ARG A 151 17.86 -4.47 -10.06
C ARG A 151 18.29 -3.10 -10.55
N LYS A 152 17.35 -2.17 -10.63
CA LYS A 152 17.60 -0.80 -11.09
C LYS A 152 18.43 0.02 -10.09
N LEU A 153 18.47 -0.41 -8.82
CA LEU A 153 19.30 0.17 -7.76
C LEU A 153 20.66 -0.53 -7.61
N GLY A 154 20.96 -1.52 -8.47
CA GLY A 154 22.21 -2.29 -8.42
C GLY A 154 22.15 -3.55 -7.55
N ILE A 155 20.97 -3.97 -7.11
CA ILE A 155 20.76 -5.17 -6.28
C ILE A 155 20.27 -6.31 -7.17
N SER A 156 20.84 -7.51 -7.09
CA SER A 156 20.46 -8.65 -7.95
C SER A 156 19.11 -9.28 -7.55
N SER A 157 18.01 -8.54 -7.69
CA SER A 157 16.63 -8.99 -7.48
C SER A 157 15.66 -8.21 -8.38
N ASP A 158 14.66 -8.89 -8.93
CA ASP A 158 13.60 -8.25 -9.73
C ASP A 158 12.41 -7.75 -8.89
N GLU A 159 12.45 -7.97 -7.57
CA GLU A 159 11.46 -7.49 -6.61
C GLU A 159 11.23 -5.98 -6.77
N ILE A 160 9.95 -5.60 -6.84
CA ILE A 160 9.54 -4.19 -6.87
C ILE A 160 9.46 -3.66 -5.44
N VAL A 161 10.19 -2.58 -5.17
CA VAL A 161 10.20 -1.87 -3.89
C VAL A 161 9.76 -0.44 -4.05
N GLU A 162 9.26 0.10 -2.94
CA GLU A 162 9.01 1.54 -2.81
C GLU A 162 10.29 2.22 -2.35
N ILE A 163 10.54 3.38 -2.94
CA ILE A 163 11.72 4.19 -2.64
C ILE A 163 11.31 5.62 -2.33
N LEU A 164 12.15 6.29 -1.57
CA LEU A 164 12.09 7.73 -1.32
C LEU A 164 13.40 8.37 -1.75
N ASP A 165 13.32 9.25 -2.74
CA ASP A 165 14.40 10.12 -3.18
C ASP A 165 14.35 11.44 -2.41
N LEU A 166 15.47 11.84 -1.82
CA LEU A 166 15.62 13.07 -1.05
C LEU A 166 16.82 13.86 -1.53
N ARG A 167 16.76 15.18 -1.35
CA ARG A 167 17.83 16.09 -1.71
C ARG A 167 18.70 16.40 -0.50
N ASN A 168 20.00 16.54 -0.71
CA ASN A 168 20.93 17.07 0.28
C ASN A 168 22.10 17.82 -0.39
N SER A 169 23.07 18.27 0.41
CA SER A 169 24.30 18.88 -0.10
C SER A 169 25.17 17.83 -0.78
N PHE A 170 26.03 18.27 -1.69
CA PHE A 170 26.93 17.35 -2.40
C PHE A 170 27.82 16.58 -1.42
N GLU A 171 28.40 17.28 -0.44
CA GLU A 171 29.30 16.71 0.57
C GLU A 171 28.58 15.68 1.44
N LYS A 172 27.31 15.93 1.78
CA LYS A 172 26.51 15.00 2.56
C LYS A 172 26.15 13.76 1.74
N VAL A 173 25.67 13.93 0.50
CA VAL A 173 25.31 12.81 -0.39
C VAL A 173 26.53 11.92 -0.62
N GLU A 174 27.68 12.50 -0.96
CA GLU A 174 28.93 11.78 -1.18
C GLU A 174 29.36 10.99 0.07
N LYS A 175 29.09 11.52 1.27
CA LYS A 175 29.45 10.88 2.53
C LYS A 175 28.51 9.73 2.94
N ILE A 176 27.21 9.82 2.66
CA ILE A 176 26.22 8.86 3.19
C ILE A 176 25.88 7.72 2.21
N VAL A 177 26.04 7.93 0.90
CA VAL A 177 25.71 6.92 -0.10
C VAL A 177 26.68 5.74 0.03
N ASP A 178 26.16 4.60 0.45
CA ASP A 178 26.93 3.40 0.80
C ASP A 178 26.53 2.16 -0.03
N HIS A 179 25.53 2.30 -0.92
CA HIS A 179 24.95 1.22 -1.70
C HIS A 179 24.39 0.06 -0.85
N LYS A 180 24.01 0.35 0.40
CA LYS A 180 23.42 -0.62 1.33
C LYS A 180 22.17 -0.05 1.97
N LYS A 181 22.29 1.11 2.62
CA LYS A 181 21.19 1.85 3.24
C LYS A 181 20.77 3.02 2.35
N TYR A 182 21.75 3.73 1.80
CA TYR A 182 21.54 4.89 0.95
C TYR A 182 22.14 4.64 -0.43
N TYR A 183 21.32 4.84 -1.46
CA TYR A 183 21.68 4.62 -2.85
C TYR A 183 21.77 5.96 -3.60
N PRO A 184 22.46 6.05 -4.74
CA PRO A 184 22.45 7.26 -5.56
C PRO A 184 21.04 7.58 -6.07
N GLY A 185 20.69 8.87 -6.14
CA GLY A 185 19.35 9.33 -6.56
C GLY A 185 18.84 8.67 -7.85
N TRP A 186 17.59 8.21 -7.80
CA TRP A 186 16.93 7.46 -8.85
C TRP A 186 16.15 8.40 -9.78
N HIS A 187 16.51 8.43 -11.07
CA HIS A 187 16.09 9.46 -12.04
C HIS A 187 16.43 10.93 -11.67
N MET A 188 17.06 11.15 -10.51
CA MET A 188 17.50 12.46 -10.04
C MET A 188 19.00 12.71 -10.27
N ASN A 189 19.42 13.95 -10.01
CA ASN A 189 20.84 14.30 -10.04
C ASN A 189 21.57 13.68 -8.83
N LYS A 190 22.31 12.59 -9.09
CA LYS A 190 23.05 11.80 -8.09
C LYS A 190 24.07 12.59 -7.26
N LYS A 191 24.45 13.82 -7.66
CA LYS A 191 25.29 14.70 -6.83
C LYS A 191 24.54 15.27 -5.63
N TYR A 192 23.24 15.49 -5.75
CA TYR A 192 22.44 16.19 -4.74
C TYR A 192 21.28 15.35 -4.23
N TRP A 193 21.01 14.20 -4.86
CA TRP A 193 19.91 13.34 -4.50
C TRP A 193 20.40 11.94 -4.17
N TYR A 194 19.76 11.33 -3.19
CA TYR A 194 19.99 9.97 -2.74
C TYR A 194 18.65 9.28 -2.50
N THR A 195 18.67 7.96 -2.53
CA THR A 195 17.50 7.09 -2.48
C THR A 195 17.56 6.22 -1.22
N ILE A 196 16.42 6.11 -0.54
CA ILE A 196 16.16 5.17 0.54
C ILE A 196 15.17 4.12 0.03
N ILE A 197 15.44 2.84 0.30
CA ILE A 197 14.47 1.77 0.08
C ILE A 197 13.56 1.69 1.32
N LEU A 198 12.24 1.66 1.10
CA LEU A 198 11.23 1.63 2.16
C LEU A 198 10.91 0.19 2.59
N ASP A 199 11.93 -0.54 3.03
CA ASP A 199 11.88 -1.96 3.41
C ASP A 199 12.10 -2.21 4.92
N GLY A 200 12.12 -1.16 5.73
CA GLY A 200 12.37 -1.25 7.17
C GLY A 200 13.84 -1.21 7.59
N ALA A 201 14.81 -1.21 6.67
CA ALA A 201 16.23 -1.18 7.02
C ALA A 201 16.68 0.14 7.69
N ILE A 202 15.96 1.24 7.43
CA ILE A 202 16.14 2.54 8.07
C ILE A 202 14.90 2.84 8.91
N SER A 203 15.09 3.29 10.15
CA SER A 203 13.98 3.60 11.06
C SER A 203 13.16 4.81 10.55
N LEU A 204 11.85 4.83 10.84
CA LEU A 204 10.99 5.96 10.49
C LEU A 204 11.51 7.28 11.06
N LYS A 205 12.03 7.26 12.29
CA LYS A 205 12.63 8.44 12.93
C LYS A 205 13.79 9.02 12.12
N ASP A 206 14.66 8.16 11.59
CA ASP A 206 15.79 8.60 10.77
C ASP A 206 15.33 9.07 9.39
N ILE A 207 14.32 8.42 8.80
CA ILE A 207 13.72 8.86 7.54
C ILE A 207 13.08 10.24 7.69
N TYR A 208 12.32 10.48 8.75
CA TYR A 208 11.72 11.80 9.03
C TYR A 208 12.79 12.89 9.12
N LYS A 209 13.88 12.63 9.84
CA LYS A 209 15.01 13.56 9.88
C LYS A 209 15.60 13.83 8.49
N CYS A 210 15.73 12.79 7.66
CA CYS A 210 16.21 12.94 6.29
C CYS A 210 15.26 13.81 5.44
N ILE A 211 13.95 13.65 5.62
CA ILE A 211 12.92 14.48 4.98
C ILE A 211 13.05 15.93 5.44
N ASP A 212 13.20 16.15 6.74
CA ASP A 212 13.35 17.50 7.32
C ASP A 212 14.59 18.20 6.77
N GLU A 213 15.72 17.50 6.70
CA GLU A 213 16.95 18.03 6.09
C GLU A 213 16.71 18.42 4.61
N SER A 214 16.06 17.55 3.84
CA SER A 214 15.75 17.82 2.43
C SER A 214 14.82 19.01 2.25
N TYR A 215 13.76 19.11 3.07
CA TYR A 215 12.81 20.21 3.08
C TYR A 215 13.50 21.54 3.38
N GLN A 216 14.34 21.60 4.42
CA GLN A 216 15.07 22.83 4.76
C GLN A 216 16.07 23.24 3.66
N MET A 217 16.71 22.27 3.01
CA MET A 217 17.67 22.54 1.94
C MET A 217 17.07 23.10 0.66
N THR A 218 15.76 22.95 0.49
CA THR A 218 15.04 23.35 -0.72
C THR A 218 14.05 24.46 -0.50
N LYS A 219 13.92 24.98 0.73
CA LYS A 219 13.15 26.17 1.05
C LYS A 219 13.68 27.42 0.33
#